data_AF-A0A850PAH2-F1
#
_entry.id   AF-A0A850PAH2-F1
#
_cell.length_a   1.000
_cell.length_b   1.000
_cell.length_c   1.000
_cell.angle_alpha   90.00
_cell.angle_beta   90.00
_cell.angle_gamma   90.00
#
_symmetry.space_group_name_H-M   'P 1'
#
loop_
_entity.id
_entity.type
_entity.pdbx_description
1 polymer ?
#
loop_
_entity_poly.entity_id
_entity_poly.type
_entity_poly.pdbx_seq_one_letter_code
_entity_poly.pdbx_strand_id
1 'polypeptide(L)'
;MMQRNESALLEPWILYHADLFGMANLEIIDHASDDPWVLATLARYEAQGVTVHRQYREPSDFLRKGEIVRQAIEAWDRERVYDYALPLDCDEFVVFCDAQISSDATRIHDYLDRIRDIPATLHIERMFLNVPDEPGYFLPQVVGKSLFQAGAIRALDNGFHNPVSCHEAHGRVHLGVVHLHNRAFEDVRARAAEKLAGLVDINDQEALRGFDGEGRHLTSYFFMEETFFRLRYRREPAVYVPAFLTHLKGLGISWAACFGCEPRRLPPVCNAQGFLVRLPEGDDATRLVSFHEGFYLDLYPDVRESGFWALSHFMSVGYREGRAGAPPGAAGRN
;
A
#
# COMPACT_ATOMS: atom_id res chain seq x y z
N MET A 1 -4.18 8.83 -10.05
CA MET A 1 -4.99 8.38 -8.89
C MET A 1 -6.40 8.98 -8.98
N MET A 2 -7.45 8.28 -8.51
CA MET A 2 -8.83 8.82 -8.44
C MET A 2 -9.28 8.83 -6.97
N GLN A 3 -9.78 9.97 -6.48
CA GLN A 3 -10.13 10.15 -5.07
C GLN A 3 -11.38 11.01 -4.89
N ARG A 4 -12.01 10.89 -3.71
CA ARG A 4 -13.04 11.81 -3.22
C ARG A 4 -12.84 12.02 -1.73
N ASN A 5 -12.73 13.29 -1.31
CA ASN A 5 -12.64 13.69 0.10
C ASN A 5 -11.54 12.96 0.90
N GLU A 6 -10.40 12.64 0.29
CA GLU A 6 -9.27 11.99 0.98
C GLU A 6 -8.43 13.00 1.79
N SER A 7 -9.03 13.60 2.81
CA SER A 7 -8.42 14.65 3.62
C SER A 7 -7.15 14.24 4.37
N ALA A 8 -7.04 12.96 4.77
CA ALA A 8 -5.88 12.48 5.52
C ALA A 8 -4.67 12.20 4.61
N LEU A 9 -4.89 11.63 3.42
CA LEU A 9 -3.82 11.03 2.61
C LEU A 9 -3.54 11.76 1.30
N LEU A 10 -4.39 12.68 0.84
CA LEU A 10 -4.17 13.39 -0.42
C LEU A 10 -2.84 14.16 -0.44
N GLU A 11 -2.58 15.00 0.55
CA GLU A 11 -1.33 15.77 0.61
C GLU A 11 -0.10 14.86 0.84
N PRO A 12 -0.12 13.89 1.79
CA PRO A 12 0.94 12.89 1.89
C PRO A 12 1.24 12.17 0.57
N TRP A 13 0.20 11.74 -0.16
CA TRP A 13 0.34 11.06 -1.44
C TRP A 13 1.00 11.98 -2.48
N ILE A 14 0.55 13.23 -2.60
CA ILE A 14 1.13 14.21 -3.55
C ILE A 14 2.60 14.45 -3.23
N LEU A 15 2.92 14.80 -1.98
CA LEU A 15 4.28 15.14 -1.57
C LEU A 15 5.23 13.97 -1.77
N TYR A 16 4.82 12.76 -1.37
CA TYR A 16 5.63 11.56 -1.54
C TYR A 16 5.91 11.23 -3.00
N HIS A 17 4.88 11.17 -3.84
CA HIS A 17 5.06 10.81 -5.24
C HIS A 17 5.71 11.94 -6.06
N ALA A 18 5.58 13.20 -5.63
CA ALA A 18 6.27 14.30 -6.26
C ALA A 18 7.78 14.29 -5.97
N ASP A 19 8.20 13.85 -4.78
CA ASP A 19 9.63 13.63 -4.50
C ASP A 19 10.21 12.51 -5.37
N LEU A 20 9.44 11.42 -5.56
CA LEU A 20 9.88 10.30 -6.38
C LEU A 20 9.86 10.60 -7.89
N PHE A 21 8.80 11.23 -8.39
CA PHE A 21 8.51 11.30 -9.82
C PHE A 21 8.36 12.72 -10.37
N GLY A 22 8.32 13.74 -9.51
CA GLY A 22 8.09 15.14 -9.90
C GLY A 22 6.61 15.50 -10.03
N MET A 23 6.25 16.72 -9.60
CA MET A 23 4.87 17.23 -9.60
C MET A 23 4.17 17.13 -10.97
N ALA A 24 4.89 17.45 -12.04
CA ALA A 24 4.37 17.46 -13.41
C ALA A 24 3.95 16.07 -13.94
N ASN A 25 4.40 15.00 -13.27
CA ASN A 25 4.09 13.62 -13.63
C ASN A 25 2.95 13.03 -12.77
N LEU A 26 2.33 13.84 -11.91
CA LEU A 26 1.19 13.42 -11.09
C LEU A 26 -0.13 13.87 -11.71
N GLU A 27 -1.06 12.92 -11.82
CA GLU A 27 -2.41 13.17 -12.34
C GLU A 27 -3.46 12.62 -11.37
N ILE A 28 -4.38 13.50 -10.98
CA ILE A 28 -5.41 13.24 -9.97
C ILE A 28 -6.78 13.44 -10.61
N ILE A 29 -7.65 12.46 -10.46
CA ILE A 29 -9.07 12.57 -10.80
C ILE A 29 -9.83 12.84 -9.50
N ASP A 30 -10.33 14.06 -9.36
CA ASP A 30 -11.21 14.45 -8.27
C ASP A 30 -12.65 14.03 -8.58
N HIS A 31 -13.14 13.03 -7.86
CA HIS A 31 -14.48 12.46 -8.02
C HIS A 31 -15.49 13.23 -7.17
N ALA A 32 -15.68 14.51 -7.50
CA ALA A 32 -16.61 15.42 -6.83
C ALA A 32 -16.37 15.54 -5.31
N SER A 33 -15.16 15.90 -4.91
CA SER A 33 -14.91 16.30 -3.52
C SER A 33 -15.69 17.57 -3.17
N ASP A 34 -16.17 17.63 -1.94
CA ASP A 34 -16.86 18.78 -1.34
C ASP A 34 -16.18 19.24 -0.03
N ASP A 35 -15.18 18.50 0.45
CA ASP A 35 -14.36 18.90 1.58
C ASP A 35 -13.51 20.16 1.23
N PRO A 36 -13.67 21.28 1.96
CA PRO A 36 -12.95 22.52 1.66
C PRO A 36 -11.43 22.41 1.73
N TRP A 37 -10.90 21.58 2.63
CA TRP A 37 -9.47 21.36 2.77
C TRP A 37 -8.92 20.57 1.58
N VAL A 38 -9.65 19.55 1.13
CA VAL A 38 -9.30 18.77 -0.07
C VAL A 38 -9.28 19.66 -1.30
N LEU A 39 -10.32 20.47 -1.50
CA LEU A 39 -10.41 21.40 -2.64
C LEU A 39 -9.26 22.43 -2.64
N ALA A 40 -8.93 22.98 -1.47
CA ALA A 40 -7.81 23.91 -1.32
C ALA A 40 -6.45 23.23 -1.59
N THR A 41 -6.29 21.98 -1.14
CA THR A 41 -5.08 21.17 -1.37
C THR A 41 -4.91 20.87 -2.87
N LEU A 42 -5.95 20.42 -3.56
CA LEU A 42 -5.92 20.20 -5.01
C LEU A 42 -5.54 21.48 -5.76
N ALA A 43 -6.17 22.61 -5.46
CA ALA A 43 -5.85 23.89 -6.11
C ALA A 43 -4.40 24.33 -5.86
N ARG A 44 -3.89 24.14 -4.64
CA ARG A 44 -2.50 24.47 -4.27
C ARG A 44 -1.48 23.67 -5.06
N TYR A 45 -1.70 22.37 -5.25
CA TYR A 45 -0.75 21.50 -5.96
C TYR A 45 -0.93 21.52 -7.48
N GLU A 46 -2.13 21.83 -7.96
CA GLU A 46 -2.37 22.13 -9.37
C GLU A 46 -1.55 23.35 -9.81
N ALA A 47 -1.51 24.41 -8.99
CA ALA A 47 -0.65 25.57 -9.22
C ALA A 47 0.87 25.26 -9.20
N GLN A 48 1.26 24.08 -8.69
CA GLN A 48 2.65 23.60 -8.64
C GLN A 48 2.97 22.56 -9.71
N GLY A 49 2.02 22.23 -10.58
CA GLY A 49 2.23 21.36 -11.75
C GLY A 49 1.50 20.02 -11.71
N VAL A 50 0.80 19.66 -10.63
CA VAL A 50 -0.06 18.47 -10.62
C VAL A 50 -1.24 18.67 -11.56
N THR A 51 -1.58 17.67 -12.37
CA THR A 51 -2.77 17.74 -13.24
C THR A 51 -4.00 17.25 -12.47
N VAL A 52 -5.08 18.04 -12.43
CA VAL A 52 -6.33 17.68 -11.71
C VAL A 52 -7.54 17.66 -12.64
N HIS A 53 -8.15 16.48 -12.80
CA HIS A 53 -9.38 16.26 -13.58
C HIS A 53 -10.61 16.35 -12.69
N ARG A 54 -11.62 17.11 -13.10
CA ARG A 54 -12.86 17.37 -12.33
C ARG A 54 -14.14 17.05 -13.10
N GLN A 55 -14.02 16.43 -14.28
CA GLN A 55 -15.15 16.12 -15.16
C GLN A 55 -15.95 14.87 -14.76
N TYR A 56 -15.38 13.98 -13.94
CA TYR A 56 -16.04 12.73 -13.50
C TYR A 56 -16.66 12.95 -12.13
N ARG A 57 -17.99 13.06 -12.07
CA ARG A 57 -18.72 13.50 -10.87
C ARG A 57 -19.87 12.57 -10.49
N GLU A 58 -20.28 11.69 -11.39
CA GLU A 58 -21.45 10.83 -11.18
C GLU A 58 -21.06 9.57 -10.40
N PRO A 59 -21.96 8.99 -9.59
CA PRO A 59 -21.68 7.72 -8.91
C PRO A 59 -21.29 6.58 -9.86
N SER A 60 -21.83 6.59 -11.08
CA SER A 60 -21.50 5.61 -12.13
C SER A 60 -20.07 5.73 -12.65
N ASP A 61 -19.42 6.88 -12.50
CA ASP A 61 -18.02 7.07 -12.87
C ASP A 61 -17.10 6.21 -11.98
N PHE A 62 -17.43 6.08 -10.69
CA PHE A 62 -16.65 5.24 -9.77
C PHE A 62 -16.70 3.76 -10.16
N LEU A 63 -17.85 3.28 -10.68
CA LEU A 63 -17.99 1.92 -11.19
C LEU A 63 -17.17 1.67 -12.47
N ARG A 64 -16.72 2.74 -13.13
CA ARG A 64 -15.91 2.73 -14.35
C ARG A 64 -14.51 3.30 -14.13
N LYS A 65 -14.04 3.35 -12.88
CA LYS A 65 -12.75 3.91 -12.50
C LYS A 65 -11.57 3.37 -13.33
N GLY A 66 -11.50 2.06 -13.54
CA GLY A 66 -10.46 1.43 -14.35
C GLY A 66 -10.48 1.91 -15.81
N GLU A 67 -11.67 2.05 -16.39
CA GLU A 67 -11.88 2.59 -17.74
C GLU A 67 -11.48 4.06 -17.85
N ILE A 68 -11.83 4.88 -16.85
CA ILE A 68 -11.46 6.30 -16.81
C ILE A 68 -9.94 6.47 -16.77
N VAL A 69 -9.26 5.74 -15.89
CA VAL A 69 -7.80 5.79 -15.79
C VAL A 69 -7.13 5.26 -17.06
N ARG A 70 -7.69 4.20 -17.67
CA ARG A 70 -7.24 3.70 -18.97
C ARG A 70 -7.30 4.78 -20.04
N GLN A 71 -8.42 5.49 -20.16
CA GLN A 71 -8.59 6.57 -21.14
C GLN A 71 -7.58 7.71 -20.94
N ALA A 72 -7.25 8.04 -19.69
CA ALA A 72 -6.22 9.03 -19.37
C ALA A 72 -4.83 8.58 -19.87
N ILE A 73 -4.45 7.33 -19.59
CA ILE A 73 -3.17 6.76 -20.06
C ILE A 73 -3.12 6.71 -21.59
N GLU A 74 -4.21 6.32 -22.26
CA GLU A 74 -4.28 6.35 -23.72
C GLU A 74 -4.18 7.78 -24.30
N ALA A 75 -4.62 8.80 -23.56
CA ALA A 75 -4.37 10.18 -23.94
C ALA A 75 -2.89 10.54 -23.82
N TRP A 76 -2.23 10.10 -22.74
CA TRP A 76 -0.78 10.26 -22.60
C TRP A 76 -0.01 9.60 -23.75
N ASP A 77 -0.41 8.40 -24.16
CA ASP A 77 0.19 7.68 -25.30
C ASP A 77 0.20 8.48 -26.60
N ARG A 78 -0.77 9.39 -26.78
CA ARG A 78 -0.89 10.24 -27.96
C ARG A 78 -0.19 11.59 -27.81
N GLU A 79 -0.07 12.08 -26.58
CA GLU A 79 0.22 13.50 -26.30
C GLU A 79 1.53 13.74 -25.56
N ARG A 80 2.11 12.72 -24.94
CA ARG A 80 3.23 12.84 -24.00
C ARG A 80 4.34 11.84 -24.32
N VAL A 81 5.55 12.16 -23.87
CA VAL A 81 6.68 11.23 -23.83
C VAL A 81 6.88 10.80 -22.39
N TYR A 82 6.77 9.50 -22.14
CA TYR A 82 6.94 8.89 -20.83
C TYR A 82 7.33 7.42 -21.00
N ASP A 83 7.94 6.81 -19.99
CA ASP A 83 8.32 5.39 -20.05
C ASP A 83 7.24 4.49 -19.44
N TYR A 84 6.64 4.90 -18.32
CA TYR A 84 5.67 4.10 -17.57
C TYR A 84 4.47 4.89 -17.05
N ALA A 85 3.30 4.26 -17.05
CA ALA A 85 2.11 4.70 -16.35
C ALA A 85 1.84 3.79 -15.14
N LEU A 86 1.57 4.41 -13.99
CA LEU A 86 1.37 3.74 -12.71
C LEU A 86 0.05 4.16 -12.05
N PRO A 87 -1.05 3.40 -12.26
CA PRO A 87 -2.30 3.59 -11.55
C PRO A 87 -2.14 3.26 -10.06
N LEU A 88 -2.55 4.18 -9.18
CA LEU A 88 -2.49 4.03 -7.73
C LEU A 88 -3.74 4.60 -7.06
N ASP A 89 -4.07 4.03 -5.91
CA ASP A 89 -5.03 4.61 -4.96
C ASP A 89 -4.37 5.66 -4.05
N CYS A 90 -5.20 6.50 -3.41
CA CYS A 90 -4.73 7.60 -2.56
C CYS A 90 -4.01 7.11 -1.29
N ASP A 91 -4.25 5.86 -0.90
CA ASP A 91 -3.61 5.19 0.23
C ASP A 91 -2.40 4.33 -0.18
N GLU A 92 -1.94 4.42 -1.44
CA GLU A 92 -0.86 3.58 -1.98
C GLU A 92 0.41 4.38 -2.27
N PHE A 93 1.53 3.92 -1.73
CA PHE A 93 2.84 4.58 -1.78
C PHE A 93 3.89 3.65 -2.39
N VAL A 94 4.50 4.09 -3.49
CA VAL A 94 5.49 3.28 -4.22
C VAL A 94 6.79 3.16 -3.44
N VAL A 95 7.34 1.96 -3.38
CA VAL A 95 8.68 1.70 -2.84
C VAL A 95 9.47 0.82 -3.81
N PHE A 96 10.79 0.89 -3.76
CA PHE A 96 11.63 -0.17 -4.29
C PHE A 96 11.72 -1.30 -3.27
N CYS A 97 11.56 -2.55 -3.71
CA CYS A 97 11.63 -3.72 -2.85
C CYS A 97 12.48 -4.81 -3.49
N ASP A 98 13.68 -5.02 -2.96
CA ASP A 98 14.58 -6.12 -3.30
C ASP A 98 14.91 -6.93 -2.04
N ALA A 99 16.19 -7.03 -1.65
CA ALA A 99 16.60 -7.49 -0.34
C ALA A 99 16.16 -6.55 0.80
N GLN A 100 15.76 -5.31 0.49
CA GLN A 100 15.24 -4.33 1.45
C GLN A 100 14.14 -3.47 0.80
N ILE A 101 13.43 -2.70 1.63
CA ILE A 101 12.44 -1.71 1.18
C ILE A 101 13.07 -0.33 1.24
N SER A 102 12.95 0.42 0.14
CA SER A 102 13.54 1.75 -0.01
C SER A 102 12.58 2.74 -0.66
N SER A 103 12.52 3.95 -0.13
CA SER A 103 11.84 5.11 -0.72
C SER A 103 12.85 6.05 -1.39
N ASP A 104 13.90 5.47 -1.99
CA ASP A 104 14.97 6.26 -2.62
C ASP A 104 14.63 6.42 -4.11
N ALA A 105 14.44 7.66 -4.54
CA ALA A 105 14.08 7.97 -5.91
C ALA A 105 15.12 7.45 -6.91
N THR A 106 16.42 7.63 -6.65
CA THR A 106 17.50 7.16 -7.52
C THR A 106 17.43 5.64 -7.70
N ARG A 107 17.23 4.86 -6.63
CA ARG A 107 17.08 3.39 -6.75
C ARG A 107 15.87 2.99 -7.59
N ILE A 108 14.75 3.70 -7.45
CA ILE A 108 13.53 3.44 -8.23
C ILE A 108 13.78 3.74 -9.71
N HIS A 109 14.32 4.91 -10.04
CA HIS A 109 14.63 5.32 -11.41
C HIS A 109 15.68 4.41 -12.07
N ASP A 110 16.79 4.13 -11.39
CA ASP A 110 17.82 3.21 -11.89
C ASP A 110 17.24 1.82 -12.20
N TYR A 111 16.25 1.37 -11.42
CA TYR A 111 15.58 0.10 -11.67
C TYR A 111 14.64 0.19 -12.87
N LEU A 112 13.79 1.21 -12.95
CA LEU A 112 12.87 1.44 -14.07
C LEU A 112 13.62 1.55 -15.41
N ASP A 113 14.79 2.19 -15.40
CA ASP A 113 15.68 2.28 -16.56
C ASP A 113 16.20 0.92 -17.02
N ARG A 114 16.59 0.04 -16.08
CA ARG A 114 17.05 -1.32 -16.41
C ARG A 114 15.99 -2.21 -17.02
N ILE A 115 14.72 -1.96 -16.70
CA ILE A 115 13.59 -2.79 -17.19
C ILE A 115 12.84 -2.16 -18.37
N ARG A 116 13.28 -1.00 -18.87
CA ARG A 116 12.63 -0.20 -19.92
C ARG A 116 12.28 -0.98 -21.18
N ASP A 117 13.19 -1.83 -21.63
CA ASP A 117 13.08 -2.54 -22.90
C ASP A 117 12.51 -3.96 -22.77
N ILE A 118 11.99 -4.35 -21.59
CA ILE A 118 11.40 -5.67 -21.39
C ILE A 118 9.98 -5.67 -21.98
N PRO A 119 9.69 -6.42 -23.06
CA PRO A 119 8.37 -6.38 -23.70
C PRO A 119 7.37 -7.29 -22.98
N ALA A 120 6.91 -6.88 -21.80
CA ALA A 120 6.04 -7.68 -20.95
C ALA A 120 4.98 -6.84 -20.23
N THR A 121 3.86 -7.47 -19.91
CA THR A 121 2.91 -6.93 -18.92
C THR A 121 3.59 -7.00 -17.55
N LEU A 122 3.86 -5.86 -16.93
CA LEU A 122 4.62 -5.77 -15.68
C LEU A 122 3.71 -5.72 -14.45
N HIS A 123 4.05 -6.54 -13.45
CA HIS A 123 3.27 -6.72 -12.22
C HIS A 123 4.11 -6.36 -11.01
N ILE A 124 3.55 -5.47 -10.19
CA ILE A 124 4.04 -5.17 -8.84
C ILE A 124 3.31 -6.12 -7.89
N GLU A 125 3.98 -7.14 -7.36
CA GLU A 125 3.34 -8.17 -6.53
C GLU A 125 3.64 -8.05 -5.03
N ARG A 126 4.43 -7.05 -4.65
CA ARG A 126 4.85 -6.84 -3.25
C ARG A 126 4.04 -5.70 -2.64
N MET A 127 3.03 -6.04 -1.85
CA MET A 127 2.23 -5.06 -1.11
C MET A 127 2.50 -5.17 0.39
N PHE A 128 2.47 -4.03 1.08
CA PHE A 128 2.77 -3.90 2.50
C PHE A 128 1.63 -3.15 3.19
N LEU A 129 0.66 -3.88 3.74
CA LEU A 129 -0.48 -3.30 4.46
C LEU A 129 -0.05 -2.75 5.81
N ASN A 130 -0.38 -1.51 6.13
CA ASN A 130 -0.04 -0.94 7.43
C ASN A 130 -0.70 -1.71 8.59
N VAL A 131 0.00 -1.80 9.72
CA VAL A 131 -0.57 -2.28 10.98
C VAL A 131 -1.22 -1.09 11.71
N PRO A 132 -2.51 -1.16 12.09
CA PRO A 132 -3.15 -0.13 12.90
C PRO A 132 -2.36 0.19 14.17
N ASP A 133 -2.25 1.47 14.50
CA ASP A 133 -1.58 1.98 15.70
C ASP A 133 -0.06 1.66 15.82
N GLU A 134 0.56 1.13 14.76
CA GLU A 134 1.98 0.78 14.75
C GLU A 134 2.71 1.35 13.51
N PRO A 135 2.95 2.67 13.48
CA PRO A 135 3.65 3.31 12.36
C PRO A 135 4.98 2.63 12.05
N GLY A 136 5.19 2.32 10.77
CA GLY A 136 6.40 1.67 10.27
C GLY A 136 6.34 0.15 10.25
N TYR A 137 5.28 -0.49 10.75
CA TYR A 137 5.07 -1.92 10.63
C TYR A 137 4.03 -2.26 9.57
N PHE A 138 4.34 -3.26 8.75
CA PHE A 138 3.52 -3.63 7.61
C PHE A 138 3.40 -5.16 7.46
N LEU A 139 2.21 -5.62 7.12
CA LEU A 139 1.91 -7.00 6.77
C LEU A 139 2.11 -7.21 5.27
N PRO A 140 3.05 -8.06 4.83
CA PRO A 140 3.23 -8.34 3.43
C PRO A 140 2.04 -9.09 2.85
N GLN A 141 1.60 -8.69 1.66
CA GLN A 141 0.54 -9.30 0.88
C GLN A 141 1.02 -9.52 -0.54
N VAL A 142 0.49 -10.57 -1.18
CA VAL A 142 0.70 -10.83 -2.61
C VAL A 142 -0.57 -10.38 -3.34
N VAL A 143 -0.68 -9.07 -3.52
CA VAL A 143 -1.76 -8.44 -4.28
C VAL A 143 -1.11 -7.69 -5.44
N GLY A 144 -1.47 -8.07 -6.66
CA GLY A 144 -0.93 -7.46 -7.86
C GLY A 144 -1.33 -5.99 -7.97
N LYS A 145 -0.41 -5.18 -8.50
CA LYS A 145 -0.62 -3.83 -8.97
C LYS A 145 0.00 -3.65 -10.36
N SER A 146 -0.62 -2.77 -11.12
CA SER A 146 -0.34 -2.58 -12.54
C SER A 146 0.81 -1.60 -12.78
N LEU A 147 1.76 -1.97 -13.64
CA LEU A 147 2.73 -1.05 -14.23
C LEU A 147 2.67 -1.20 -15.75
N PHE A 148 2.36 -0.13 -16.46
CA PHE A 148 2.25 -0.15 -17.92
C PHE A 148 3.40 0.59 -18.57
N GLN A 149 4.06 -0.02 -19.55
CA GLN A 149 4.91 0.70 -20.49
C GLN A 149 4.05 1.62 -21.36
N ALA A 150 4.64 2.72 -21.83
CA ALA A 150 3.95 3.63 -22.76
C ALA A 150 3.44 2.89 -24.00
N GLY A 151 2.21 3.19 -24.41
CA GLY A 151 1.52 2.57 -25.54
C GLY A 151 1.04 1.13 -25.30
N ALA A 152 1.24 0.57 -24.12
CA ALA A 152 0.98 -0.85 -23.87
C ALA A 152 -0.42 -1.16 -23.34
N ILE A 153 -1.09 -0.21 -22.64
CA ILE A 153 -2.34 -0.49 -21.92
C ILE A 153 -3.48 -0.95 -22.85
N ARG A 154 -4.26 -1.95 -22.42
CA ARG A 154 -5.45 -2.45 -23.14
C ARG A 154 -6.69 -2.47 -22.26
N ALA A 155 -6.57 -2.92 -21.02
CA ALA A 155 -7.64 -2.89 -20.04
C ALA A 155 -7.08 -2.78 -18.61
N LEU A 156 -7.92 -2.27 -17.72
CA LEU A 156 -7.58 -2.04 -16.32
C LEU A 156 -8.85 -2.22 -15.47
N ASP A 157 -8.76 -3.02 -14.42
CA ASP A 157 -9.85 -3.19 -13.45
C ASP A 157 -9.91 -2.02 -12.45
N ASN A 158 -11.02 -1.89 -11.73
CA ASN A 158 -11.25 -0.77 -10.81
C ASN A 158 -10.30 -0.74 -9.59
N GLY A 159 -9.70 -1.87 -9.21
CA GLY A 159 -8.71 -1.97 -8.14
C GLY A 159 -7.26 -1.89 -8.64
N PHE A 160 -7.07 -1.77 -9.96
CA PHE A 160 -5.77 -1.71 -10.62
C PHE A 160 -4.89 -2.95 -10.42
N HIS A 161 -5.51 -4.10 -10.17
CA HIS A 161 -4.81 -5.33 -9.77
C HIS A 161 -4.36 -6.20 -10.93
N ASN A 162 -5.08 -6.18 -12.04
CA ASN A 162 -4.92 -7.09 -13.16
C ASN A 162 -4.63 -6.30 -14.43
N PRO A 163 -3.36 -5.92 -14.68
CA PRO A 163 -3.02 -5.20 -15.89
C PRO A 163 -3.22 -6.08 -17.13
N VAL A 164 -3.86 -5.52 -18.15
CA VAL A 164 -3.93 -6.13 -19.48
C VAL A 164 -3.23 -5.19 -20.44
N SER A 165 -2.17 -5.68 -21.08
CA SER A 165 -1.37 -4.92 -22.05
C SER A 165 -1.35 -5.57 -23.43
N CYS A 166 -0.66 -4.94 -24.39
CA CYS A 166 -0.41 -5.49 -25.71
C CYS A 166 0.64 -6.62 -25.72
N HIS A 167 1.32 -6.88 -24.60
CA HIS A 167 2.32 -7.93 -24.45
C HIS A 167 1.72 -9.23 -23.92
N GLU A 168 2.05 -10.34 -24.58
CA GLU A 168 1.67 -11.70 -24.12
C GLU A 168 2.53 -12.17 -22.94
N ALA A 169 3.79 -11.72 -22.87
CA ALA A 169 4.69 -12.08 -21.77
C ALA A 169 4.32 -11.32 -20.48
N HIS A 170 4.57 -11.95 -19.33
CA HIS A 170 4.37 -11.36 -18.01
C HIS A 170 5.68 -11.27 -17.25
N GLY A 171 5.91 -10.14 -16.58
CA GLY A 171 7.12 -9.88 -15.80
C GLY A 171 6.78 -9.38 -14.40
N ARG A 172 7.48 -9.88 -13.39
CA ARG A 172 7.39 -9.40 -12.00
C ARG A 172 8.48 -8.35 -11.77
N VAL A 173 8.12 -7.23 -11.18
CA VAL A 173 9.06 -6.14 -10.94
C VAL A 173 9.46 -6.00 -9.48
N HIS A 174 10.60 -5.35 -9.24
CA HIS A 174 11.14 -5.06 -7.90
C HIS A 174 10.63 -3.75 -7.31
N LEU A 175 9.47 -3.30 -7.74
CA LEU A 175 8.71 -2.31 -7.00
C LEU A 175 7.85 -3.00 -5.94
N GLY A 176 7.41 -2.23 -4.96
CA GLY A 176 6.38 -2.60 -4.01
C GLY A 176 5.46 -1.43 -3.74
N VAL A 177 4.37 -1.70 -3.03
CA VAL A 177 3.38 -0.69 -2.61
C VAL A 177 3.18 -0.79 -1.11
N VAL A 178 3.49 0.28 -0.39
CA VAL A 178 3.00 0.47 0.98
C VAL A 178 1.55 0.93 0.88
N HIS A 179 0.64 0.18 1.49
CA HIS A 179 -0.80 0.43 1.41
C HIS A 179 -1.34 0.80 2.79
N LEU A 180 -1.65 2.08 2.97
CA LEU A 180 -2.16 2.67 4.22
C LEU A 180 -3.68 2.49 4.35
N HIS A 181 -4.13 1.26 4.18
CA HIS A 181 -5.54 0.91 4.14
C HIS A 181 -6.19 0.80 5.52
N ASN A 182 -5.47 0.17 6.46
CA ASN A 182 -6.01 -0.14 7.77
C ASN A 182 -6.05 1.11 8.65
N ARG A 183 -7.14 1.28 9.41
CA ARG A 183 -7.37 2.46 10.26
C ARG A 183 -7.45 2.09 11.73
N ALA A 184 -7.38 3.10 12.59
CA ALA A 184 -7.64 2.93 14.01
C ALA A 184 -9.06 2.37 14.22
N PHE A 185 -9.25 1.62 15.30
CA PHE A 185 -10.51 0.91 15.55
C PHE A 185 -11.73 1.84 15.61
N GLU A 186 -11.58 3.02 16.24
CA GLU A 186 -12.64 4.01 16.30
C GLU A 186 -13.04 4.54 14.92
N ASP A 187 -12.08 4.77 14.03
CA ASP A 187 -12.38 5.19 12.64
C ASP A 187 -13.10 4.10 11.86
N VAL A 188 -12.71 2.84 12.06
CA VAL A 188 -13.40 1.69 11.45
C VAL A 188 -14.85 1.62 11.91
N ARG A 189 -15.10 1.81 13.21
CA ARG A 189 -16.47 1.84 13.77
C ARG A 189 -17.28 3.04 13.27
N ALA A 190 -16.69 4.23 13.20
CA ALA A 190 -17.37 5.43 12.71
C ALA A 190 -17.81 5.25 11.25
N ARG A 191 -16.92 4.75 10.38
CA ARG A 191 -17.25 4.48 8.97
C ARG A 191 -18.25 3.33 8.80
N ALA A 192 -18.16 2.30 9.66
CA ALA A 192 -19.16 1.25 9.68
C ALA A 192 -20.54 1.81 10.04
N ALA A 193 -20.61 2.74 10.99
CA ALA A 193 -21.85 3.41 11.38
C ALA A 193 -22.42 4.26 10.24
N GLU A 194 -21.59 5.03 9.55
CA GLU A 194 -21.99 5.82 8.38
C GLU A 194 -22.54 4.94 7.25
N LYS A 195 -21.88 3.82 6.96
CA LYS A 195 -22.32 2.89 5.89
C LYS A 195 -23.62 2.17 6.23
N LEU A 196 -23.85 1.88 7.51
CA LEU A 196 -25.07 1.22 7.99
C LEU A 196 -26.21 2.22 8.25
N ALA A 197 -25.91 3.53 8.23
CA ALA A 197 -26.90 4.58 8.46
C ALA A 197 -28.03 4.47 7.41
N GLY A 198 -29.26 4.37 7.89
CA GLY A 198 -30.45 4.18 7.04
C GLY A 198 -30.72 2.73 6.61
N LEU A 199 -29.81 1.78 6.90
CA LEU A 199 -30.03 0.34 6.68
C LEU A 199 -30.43 -0.39 7.97
N VAL A 200 -29.82 -0.02 9.10
CA VAL A 200 -30.11 -0.59 10.43
C VAL A 200 -29.76 0.42 11.52
N ASP A 201 -30.52 0.45 12.62
CA ASP A 201 -30.17 1.26 13.79
C ASP A 201 -29.00 0.61 14.54
N ILE A 202 -27.86 1.29 14.56
CA ILE A 202 -26.63 0.81 15.21
C ILE A 202 -26.75 0.74 16.74
N ASN A 203 -27.73 1.44 17.33
CA ASN A 203 -28.00 1.40 18.77
C ASN A 203 -28.93 0.24 19.16
N ASP A 204 -29.64 -0.35 18.20
CA ASP A 204 -30.46 -1.54 18.41
C ASP A 204 -29.61 -2.80 18.22
N GLN A 205 -29.13 -3.33 19.35
CA GLN A 205 -28.26 -4.51 19.39
C GLN A 205 -28.93 -5.79 18.86
N GLU A 206 -30.26 -5.90 18.91
CA GLU A 206 -30.97 -7.07 18.40
C GLU A 206 -31.12 -6.98 16.88
N ALA A 207 -31.57 -5.82 16.38
CA ALA A 207 -31.65 -5.56 14.95
C ALA A 207 -30.29 -5.70 14.26
N LEU A 208 -29.22 -5.20 14.89
CA LEU A 208 -27.87 -5.26 14.35
C LEU A 208 -27.31 -6.70 14.29
N ARG A 209 -27.66 -7.56 15.25
CA ARG A 209 -27.29 -9.00 15.21
C ARG A 209 -28.05 -9.75 14.11
N GLY A 210 -29.32 -9.39 13.89
CA GLY A 210 -30.19 -9.99 12.88
C GLY A 210 -30.02 -9.43 11.47
N PHE A 211 -29.21 -8.38 11.29
CA PHE A 211 -29.06 -7.70 10.00
C PHE A 211 -28.36 -8.59 8.95
N ASP A 212 -29.02 -8.76 7.80
CA ASP A 212 -28.53 -9.58 6.67
C ASP A 212 -28.42 -8.78 5.35
N GLY A 213 -28.43 -7.44 5.44
CA GLY A 213 -28.37 -6.56 4.28
C GLY A 213 -26.94 -6.27 3.79
N GLU A 214 -26.85 -5.34 2.84
CA GLU A 214 -25.56 -4.81 2.37
C GLU A 214 -24.77 -4.23 3.57
N GLY A 215 -23.49 -4.57 3.65
CA GLY A 215 -22.65 -4.16 4.78
C GLY A 215 -22.81 -5.05 6.03
N ARG A 216 -23.49 -6.20 5.97
CA ARG A 216 -23.59 -7.16 7.08
C ARG A 216 -22.27 -7.44 7.80
N HIS A 217 -21.17 -7.58 7.07
CA HIS A 217 -19.85 -7.83 7.67
C HIS A 217 -19.39 -6.72 8.63
N LEU A 218 -19.87 -5.49 8.45
CA LEU A 218 -19.54 -4.32 9.27
C LEU A 218 -20.19 -4.37 10.65
N THR A 219 -21.30 -5.10 10.84
CA THR A 219 -21.99 -5.18 12.13
C THR A 219 -21.10 -5.81 13.21
N SER A 220 -20.17 -6.68 12.80
CA SER A 220 -19.22 -7.34 13.71
C SER A 220 -18.37 -6.36 14.52
N TYR A 221 -18.07 -5.16 13.99
CA TYR A 221 -17.25 -4.16 14.69
C TYR A 221 -17.94 -3.54 15.91
N PHE A 222 -19.27 -3.59 15.99
CA PHE A 222 -20.04 -3.06 17.13
C PHE A 222 -20.10 -4.04 18.32
N PHE A 223 -19.74 -5.30 18.10
CA PHE A 223 -19.65 -6.34 19.13
C PHE A 223 -18.20 -6.73 19.43
N MET A 224 -17.24 -6.04 18.82
CA MET A 224 -15.81 -6.32 18.93
C MET A 224 -15.18 -5.41 19.97
N GLU A 225 -14.37 -5.99 20.85
CA GLU A 225 -13.50 -5.22 21.74
C GLU A 225 -12.29 -4.67 20.96
N GLU A 226 -11.89 -3.43 21.25
CA GLU A 226 -10.72 -2.79 20.61
C GLU A 226 -9.44 -3.61 20.79
N THR A 227 -9.26 -4.21 21.98
CA THR A 227 -8.13 -5.08 22.28
C THR A 227 -8.10 -6.31 21.37
N PHE A 228 -9.25 -6.92 21.12
CA PHE A 228 -9.36 -8.05 20.20
C PHE A 228 -9.06 -7.62 18.75
N PHE A 229 -9.56 -6.46 18.31
CA PHE A 229 -9.23 -5.91 16.99
C PHE A 229 -7.72 -5.78 16.80
N ARG A 230 -7.02 -5.16 17.76
CA ARG A 230 -5.55 -4.98 17.72
C ARG A 230 -4.81 -6.32 17.71
N LEU A 231 -5.26 -7.29 18.51
CA LEU A 231 -4.61 -8.61 18.59
C LEU A 231 -4.61 -9.36 17.26
N ARG A 232 -5.59 -9.13 16.38
CA ARG A 232 -5.62 -9.73 15.03
C ARG A 232 -4.43 -9.31 14.17
N TYR A 233 -3.87 -8.12 14.39
CA TYR A 233 -2.69 -7.64 13.67
C TYR A 233 -1.40 -7.93 14.43
N ARG A 234 -1.41 -7.86 15.77
CA ARG A 234 -0.21 -8.11 16.58
C ARG A 234 0.25 -9.55 16.59
N ARG A 235 -0.67 -10.49 16.46
CA ARG A 235 -0.38 -11.92 16.36
C ARG A 235 0.19 -12.35 15.01
N GLU A 236 0.20 -11.45 14.03
CA GLU A 236 0.83 -11.68 12.74
C GLU A 236 2.23 -11.07 12.71
N PRO A 237 3.21 -11.77 12.12
CA PRO A 237 4.50 -11.16 11.81
C PRO A 237 4.33 -9.93 10.94
N ALA A 238 5.13 -8.89 11.20
CA ALA A 238 5.13 -7.66 10.41
C ALA A 238 6.56 -7.24 10.03
N VAL A 239 6.72 -6.65 8.86
CA VAL A 239 7.98 -6.05 8.40
C VAL A 239 8.07 -4.64 8.96
N TYR A 240 9.20 -4.31 9.58
CA TYR A 240 9.52 -2.95 10.02
C TYR A 240 10.28 -2.21 8.92
N VAL A 241 9.76 -1.04 8.50
CA VAL A 241 10.26 -0.24 7.38
C VAL A 241 10.59 1.19 7.83
N PRO A 242 11.72 1.39 8.53
CA PRO A 242 12.11 2.71 9.06
C PRO A 242 12.44 3.73 7.97
N ALA A 243 12.93 3.27 6.81
CA ALA A 243 13.26 4.13 5.69
C ALA A 243 12.03 4.90 5.18
N PHE A 244 10.87 4.24 5.13
CA PHE A 244 9.61 4.87 4.72
C PHE A 244 9.18 5.97 5.69
N LEU A 245 9.25 5.71 7.01
CA LEU A 245 8.94 6.73 8.03
C LEU A 245 9.90 7.92 7.95
N THR A 246 11.19 7.64 7.78
CA THR A 246 12.22 8.68 7.68
C THR A 246 11.99 9.56 6.46
N HIS A 247 11.62 8.94 5.33
CA HIS A 247 11.31 9.65 4.10
C HIS A 247 10.07 10.55 4.25
N LEU A 248 8.95 10.02 4.78
CA LEU A 248 7.76 10.81 5.10
C LEU A 248 8.10 12.04 5.97
N LYS A 249 8.87 11.82 7.04
CA LYS A 249 9.29 12.90 7.94
C LYS A 249 10.18 13.93 7.23
N GLY A 250 11.08 13.49 6.35
CA GLY A 250 11.95 14.35 5.55
C GLY A 250 11.17 15.28 4.63
N LEU A 251 10.01 14.84 4.14
CA LEU A 251 9.07 15.63 3.34
C LEU A 251 8.14 16.53 4.17
N GLY A 252 8.28 16.53 5.50
CA GLY A 252 7.39 17.25 6.40
C GLY A 252 6.01 16.62 6.56
N ILE A 253 5.83 15.36 6.13
CA ILE A 253 4.57 14.63 6.25
C ILE A 253 4.40 14.12 7.69
N SER A 254 3.25 14.40 8.29
CA SER A 254 2.90 13.91 9.63
C SER A 254 2.65 12.40 9.62
N TRP A 255 3.31 11.67 10.51
CA TRP A 255 3.02 10.25 10.73
C TRP A 255 1.60 10.05 11.27
N ALA A 256 1.14 10.91 12.19
CA ALA A 256 -0.24 10.84 12.66
C ALA A 256 -1.28 11.01 11.54
N ALA A 257 -1.02 11.84 10.52
CA ALA A 257 -1.91 11.95 9.37
C ALA A 257 -1.97 10.65 8.54
N CYS A 258 -0.83 9.97 8.37
CA CYS A 258 -0.73 8.73 7.60
C CYS A 258 -1.24 7.49 8.36
N PHE A 259 -0.99 7.42 9.66
CA PHE A 259 -1.16 6.20 10.48
C PHE A 259 -2.18 6.35 11.61
N GLY A 260 -2.78 7.53 11.78
CA GLY A 260 -3.69 7.85 12.88
C GLY A 260 -2.98 8.10 14.22
N CYS A 261 -1.68 7.87 14.32
CA CYS A 261 -0.90 8.07 15.55
C CYS A 261 0.59 8.32 15.28
N GLU A 262 1.28 8.84 16.29
CA GLU A 262 2.74 8.90 16.35
C GLU A 262 3.31 7.56 16.87
N PRO A 263 4.48 7.11 16.38
CA PRO A 263 5.11 5.90 16.87
C PRO A 263 5.55 6.10 18.33
N ARG A 264 5.09 5.21 19.22
CA ARG A 264 5.46 5.24 20.64
C ARG A 264 6.96 5.05 20.88
N ARG A 265 7.57 4.14 20.09
CA ARG A 265 9.01 3.85 20.11
C ARG A 265 9.41 3.24 18.78
N LEU A 266 10.42 3.81 18.14
CA LEU A 266 11.05 3.22 16.96
C LEU A 266 12.18 2.28 17.43
N PRO A 267 12.24 1.03 16.93
CA PRO A 267 13.40 0.17 17.13
C PRO A 267 14.69 0.87 16.69
N PRO A 268 15.81 0.70 17.42
CA PRO A 268 17.10 1.16 16.94
C PRO A 268 17.43 0.48 15.62
N VAL A 269 17.66 1.28 14.58
CA VAL A 269 17.96 0.76 13.24
C VAL A 269 19.46 0.53 13.16
N CYS A 270 19.88 -0.74 13.24
CA CYS A 270 21.19 -1.13 12.72
C CYS A 270 21.06 -1.42 11.23
N ASN A 271 22.12 -1.12 10.47
CA ASN A 271 22.27 -1.28 9.02
C ASN A 271 22.14 -2.77 8.60
N ALA A 272 20.94 -3.32 8.76
CA ALA A 272 20.63 -4.70 8.52
C ALA A 272 20.59 -4.92 7.02
N GLN A 273 21.45 -5.81 6.54
CA GLN A 273 21.21 -6.45 5.26
C GLN A 273 19.92 -7.27 5.40
N GLY A 274 18.98 -7.14 4.45
CA GLY A 274 17.72 -7.87 4.50
C GLY A 274 16.54 -7.08 5.10
N PHE A 275 15.46 -7.79 5.41
CA PHE A 275 14.26 -7.27 6.04
C PHE A 275 14.36 -7.35 7.56
N LEU A 276 13.81 -6.36 8.26
CA LEU A 276 13.57 -6.45 9.71
C LEU A 276 12.15 -6.92 9.95
N VAL A 277 11.98 -8.06 10.61
CA VAL A 277 10.69 -8.72 10.84
C VAL A 277 10.40 -8.77 12.33
N ARG A 278 9.27 -8.21 12.74
CA ARG A 278 8.70 -8.36 14.08
C ARG A 278 7.94 -9.67 14.14
N LEU A 279 8.43 -10.61 14.93
CA LEU A 279 7.75 -11.86 15.25
C LEU A 279 6.97 -11.73 16.56
N PRO A 280 5.74 -12.25 16.64
CA PRO A 280 4.97 -12.31 17.88
C PRO A 280 5.54 -13.36 18.85
N GLU A 281 5.63 -13.03 20.14
CA GLU A 281 6.04 -13.91 21.24
C GLU A 281 4.94 -13.96 22.33
N GLY A 282 3.69 -14.13 21.90
CA GLY A 282 2.50 -14.04 22.74
C GLY A 282 1.62 -12.86 22.35
N ASP A 283 0.80 -12.37 23.27
CA ASP A 283 -0.16 -11.29 23.00
C ASP A 283 0.48 -9.89 23.02
N ASP A 284 1.47 -9.66 23.88
CA ASP A 284 2.10 -8.35 24.06
C ASP A 284 3.61 -8.32 23.81
N ALA A 285 4.27 -9.47 23.77
CA ALA A 285 5.71 -9.56 23.53
C ALA A 285 5.99 -9.78 22.05
N THR A 286 7.04 -9.14 21.55
CA THR A 286 7.51 -9.31 20.17
C THR A 286 9.03 -9.31 20.14
N ARG A 287 9.58 -9.96 19.12
CA ARG A 287 11.01 -10.01 18.84
C ARG A 287 11.28 -9.51 17.43
N LEU A 288 12.24 -8.60 17.29
CA LEU A 288 12.74 -8.19 15.97
C LEU A 288 13.82 -9.17 15.51
N VAL A 289 13.71 -9.66 14.29
CA VAL A 289 14.70 -10.54 13.64
C VAL A 289 15.04 -10.01 12.26
N SER A 290 16.26 -10.29 11.80
CA SER A 290 16.61 -10.05 10.40
C SER A 290 16.16 -11.24 9.53
N PHE A 291 15.81 -10.95 8.29
CA PHE A 291 15.47 -11.94 7.27
C PHE A 291 16.22 -11.63 5.97
N HIS A 292 16.95 -12.60 5.43
CA HIS A 292 17.72 -12.49 4.21
C HIS A 292 17.18 -13.45 3.15
N GLU A 293 16.60 -12.90 2.09
CA GLU A 293 15.96 -13.69 1.02
C GLU A 293 16.93 -14.69 0.37
N GLY A 294 18.14 -14.26 -0.02
CA GLY A 294 19.13 -15.14 -0.64
C GLY A 294 19.53 -16.32 0.25
N PHE A 295 19.87 -16.03 1.51
CA PHE A 295 20.20 -17.07 2.51
C PHE A 295 19.04 -18.06 2.70
N TYR A 296 17.81 -17.55 2.81
CA TYR A 296 16.63 -18.37 3.04
C TYR A 296 16.38 -19.31 1.86
N LEU A 297 16.47 -18.81 0.63
CA LEU A 297 16.27 -19.62 -0.57
C LEU A 297 17.42 -20.60 -0.84
N ASP A 298 18.64 -20.30 -0.39
CA ASP A 298 19.78 -21.22 -0.46
C ASP A 298 19.62 -22.37 0.56
N LEU A 299 19.11 -22.06 1.76
CA LEU A 299 18.89 -23.03 2.83
C LEU A 299 17.63 -23.88 2.63
N TYR A 300 16.62 -23.36 1.95
CA TYR A 300 15.32 -24.00 1.72
C TYR A 300 14.99 -24.12 0.23
N PRO A 301 15.54 -25.13 -0.48
CA PRO A 301 15.29 -25.35 -1.91
C PRO A 301 13.81 -25.57 -2.25
N ASP A 302 13.02 -26.14 -1.33
CA ASP A 302 11.57 -26.32 -1.49
C ASP A 302 10.84 -25.00 -1.70
N VAL A 303 11.24 -23.95 -0.97
CA VAL A 303 10.70 -22.60 -1.13
C VAL A 303 11.16 -21.99 -2.45
N ARG A 304 12.44 -22.16 -2.81
CA ARG A 304 12.97 -21.68 -4.10
C ARG A 304 12.23 -22.28 -5.28
N GLU A 305 12.03 -23.59 -5.27
CA GLU A 305 11.37 -24.34 -6.34
C GLU A 305 9.88 -24.01 -6.44
N SER A 306 9.25 -23.63 -5.31
CA SER A 306 7.85 -23.19 -5.31
C SER A 306 7.63 -21.86 -6.05
N GLY A 307 8.67 -21.03 -6.19
CA GLY A 307 8.57 -19.68 -6.75
C GLY A 307 7.78 -18.68 -5.88
N PHE A 308 7.36 -19.08 -4.67
CA PHE A 308 6.75 -18.17 -3.70
C PHE A 308 7.76 -17.14 -3.21
N TRP A 309 7.25 -15.96 -2.86
CA TRP A 309 8.08 -14.92 -2.27
C TRP A 309 8.58 -15.37 -0.89
N ALA A 310 9.90 -15.45 -0.75
CA ALA A 310 10.58 -16.01 0.43
C ALA A 310 10.16 -15.34 1.75
N LEU A 311 10.05 -14.00 1.77
CA LEU A 311 9.63 -13.26 2.96
C LEU A 311 8.19 -13.62 3.37
N SER A 312 7.28 -13.69 2.39
CA SER A 312 5.90 -14.10 2.62
C SER A 312 5.82 -15.53 3.15
N HIS A 313 6.60 -16.46 2.60
CA HIS A 313 6.68 -17.84 3.10
C HIS A 313 7.20 -17.88 4.55
N PHE A 314 8.29 -17.18 4.84
CA PHE A 314 8.87 -17.14 6.19
C PHE A 314 7.88 -16.61 7.22
N MET A 315 7.19 -15.50 6.90
CA MET A 315 6.24 -14.86 7.80
C MET A 315 4.94 -15.63 7.97
N SER A 316 4.44 -16.29 6.92
CA SER A 316 3.21 -17.07 7.01
C SER A 316 3.43 -18.39 7.74
N VAL A 317 4.50 -19.14 7.43
CA VAL A 317 4.67 -20.52 7.90
C VAL A 317 6.09 -20.77 8.43
N GLY A 318 7.11 -20.32 7.71
CA GLY A 318 8.49 -20.73 7.96
C GLY A 318 9.00 -20.47 9.37
N TYR A 319 8.68 -19.32 9.99
CA TYR A 319 9.13 -19.04 11.35
C TYR A 319 8.51 -19.98 12.40
N ARG A 320 7.25 -20.41 12.20
CA ARG A 320 6.55 -21.35 13.09
C ARG A 320 7.10 -22.77 12.96
N GLU A 321 7.60 -23.12 11.78
CA GLU A 321 8.33 -24.36 11.52
C GLU A 321 9.76 -24.33 12.09
N GLY A 322 10.21 -23.20 12.64
CA GLY A 322 11.58 -23.04 13.15
C GLY A 322 12.63 -22.81 12.07
N ARG A 323 12.23 -22.43 10.83
CA ARG A 323 13.16 -22.13 9.75
C ARG A 323 13.99 -20.87 10.08
N ALA A 324 15.30 -20.91 9.81
CA ALA A 324 16.21 -19.80 10.01
C ALA A 324 16.04 -18.77 8.88
N GLY A 325 15.63 -17.55 9.22
CA GLY A 325 15.49 -16.44 8.26
C GLY A 325 16.80 -15.75 7.88
N ALA A 326 17.86 -15.94 8.65
CA ALA A 326 19.13 -15.25 8.50
C ALA A 326 20.31 -16.08 9.03
N PRO A 327 21.54 -15.78 8.59
CA PRO A 327 22.74 -16.39 9.16
C PRO A 327 22.86 -16.16 10.68
N PRO A 328 23.46 -17.09 11.44
CA PRO A 328 23.74 -16.89 12.86
C PRO A 328 24.54 -15.60 13.09
N GLY A 329 24.10 -14.78 14.06
CA GLY A 329 24.76 -13.50 14.39
C GLY A 329 24.34 -12.30 13.54
N ALA A 330 23.44 -12.48 12.55
CA ALA A 330 22.85 -11.38 11.77
C ALA A 330 21.76 -10.59 12.52
N ALA A 331 21.37 -11.03 13.73
CA ALA A 331 20.46 -10.27 14.57
C ALA A 331 21.09 -8.91 14.90
N GLY A 332 20.43 -7.82 14.49
CA GLY A 332 20.77 -6.47 14.93
C GLY A 332 20.91 -6.47 16.45
N ARG A 333 22.08 -6.08 16.95
CA ARG A 333 22.26 -5.87 18.38
C ARG A 333 21.33 -4.73 18.78
N ASN A 334 20.41 -5.01 19.71
CA ASN A 334 19.54 -4.01 20.33
C ASN A 334 20.34 -2.89 21.01
#